data_AF-A0A8J1IUQ5-F1
#
_entry.id   AF-A0A8J1IUQ5-F1
#
_cell.length_a   1.000
_cell.length_b   1.000
_cell.length_c   1.000
_cell.angle_alpha   90.00
_cell.angle_beta   90.00
_cell.angle_gamma   90.00
#
_symmetry.space_group_name_H-M   'P 1'
#
loop_
_entity.id
_entity.type
_entity.pdbx_description
1 polymer ?
#
loop_
_entity_poly.entity_id
_entity_poly.type
_entity_poly.pdbx_seq_one_letter_code
_entity_poly.pdbx_strand_id
1 'polypeptide(L)'
;MATGQLPFDDLSGMNYLAYLVTSTKPRYAKGLSRDARRLLNELLEKDPEKRLGTTGDIRSHPFFRSIKWAELESLKVPSPFKPEGFSPEDLKATYTGPLPFLENPESEVPPDDPMVLQEFSYVNSSW
;
A
#
# COMPACT_ATOMS: atom_id res chain seq x y z
N MET A 1 2.98 -0.79 -10.75
CA MET A 1 2.29 0.38 -11.36
C MET A 1 3.18 1.12 -12.34
N ALA A 2 4.17 1.94 -11.96
CA ALA A 2 4.94 2.72 -12.96
C ALA A 2 5.91 1.89 -13.83
N THR A 3 6.55 0.87 -13.25
CA THR A 3 7.56 0.03 -13.94
C THR A 3 7.13 -1.43 -14.10
N GLY A 4 6.13 -1.88 -13.34
CA GLY A 4 5.73 -3.29 -13.29
C GLY A 4 6.74 -4.23 -12.60
N GLN A 5 7.86 -3.70 -12.11
CA GLN A 5 8.95 -4.45 -11.48
C GLN A 5 9.29 -3.86 -10.11
N LEU A 6 9.87 -4.69 -9.24
CA LEU A 6 10.37 -4.24 -7.94
C LEU A 6 11.56 -3.27 -8.14
N PRO A 7 11.64 -2.17 -7.36
CA PRO A 7 12.75 -1.21 -7.46
C PRO A 7 14.08 -1.78 -6.95
N PHE A 8 14.01 -2.74 -6.03
CA PHE A 8 15.11 -3.57 -5.54
C PHE A 8 14.62 -5.01 -5.56
N ASP A 9 15.32 -5.87 -6.28
CA ASP A 9 14.98 -7.29 -6.43
C ASP A 9 16.27 -8.10 -6.36
N ASP A 10 16.23 -9.18 -5.59
CA ASP A 10 17.32 -10.15 -5.54
C ASP A 10 16.86 -11.52 -5.05
N LEU A 11 17.37 -12.55 -5.71
CA LEU A 11 17.09 -13.97 -5.43
C LEU A 11 18.14 -14.61 -4.51
N SER A 12 19.21 -13.88 -4.17
CA SER A 12 20.37 -14.36 -3.41
C SER A 12 20.14 -14.36 -1.89
N GLY A 13 19.08 -13.68 -1.41
CA GLY A 13 18.57 -13.82 -0.04
C GLY A 13 18.33 -12.49 0.70
N MET A 14 17.71 -12.57 1.88
CA MET A 14 17.22 -11.39 2.63
C MET A 14 18.31 -10.38 2.99
N ASN A 15 19.52 -10.84 3.37
CA ASN A 15 20.59 -9.95 3.78
C ASN A 15 21.06 -9.03 2.64
N TYR A 16 21.17 -9.59 1.43
CA TYR A 16 21.59 -8.81 0.28
C TYR A 16 20.46 -7.89 -0.21
N LEU A 17 19.21 -8.35 -0.18
CA LEU A 17 18.07 -7.47 -0.43
C LEU A 17 18.04 -6.27 0.53
N ALA A 18 18.29 -6.49 1.83
CA ALA A 18 18.39 -5.41 2.81
C ALA A 18 19.51 -4.42 2.48
N TYR A 19 20.67 -4.91 2.04
CA TYR A 19 21.75 -4.07 1.54
C TYR A 19 21.31 -3.24 0.32
N LEU A 20 20.62 -3.85 -0.66
CA LEU A 20 20.12 -3.13 -1.83
C LEU A 20 19.17 -1.99 -1.44
N VAL A 21 18.21 -2.29 -0.55
CA VAL A 21 17.21 -1.32 -0.07
C VAL A 21 17.85 -0.19 0.74
N THR A 22 18.91 -0.44 1.50
CA THR A 22 19.53 0.57 2.37
C THR A 22 20.61 1.39 1.67
N SER A 23 21.38 0.78 0.76
CA SER A 23 22.66 1.33 0.31
C SER A 23 22.72 1.63 -1.19
N THR A 24 21.79 1.11 -1.99
CA THR A 24 21.83 1.27 -3.45
C THR A 24 20.71 2.16 -3.98
N LYS A 25 20.93 2.74 -5.16
CA LYS A 25 19.90 3.47 -5.90
C LYS A 25 19.05 2.50 -6.73
N PRO A 26 17.72 2.68 -6.76
CA PRO A 26 16.83 1.85 -7.57
C PRO A 26 17.14 2.02 -9.05
N ARG A 27 16.94 0.96 -9.83
CA ARG A 27 17.08 0.99 -11.29
C ARG A 27 15.70 1.10 -11.93
N TYR A 28 15.55 1.96 -12.91
CA TYR A 28 14.28 2.19 -13.59
C TYR A 28 14.36 1.78 -15.06
N ALA A 29 13.31 1.12 -15.57
CA ALA A 29 13.18 0.77 -16.98
C ALA A 29 13.16 2.01 -17.90
N LYS A 30 13.49 1.80 -19.18
CA LYS A 30 13.32 2.82 -20.22
C LYS A 30 11.82 3.01 -20.47
N GLY A 31 11.31 4.23 -20.32
CA GLY A 31 9.88 4.56 -20.48
C GLY A 31 9.29 5.41 -19.35
N LEU A 32 9.99 5.51 -18.22
CA LEU A 32 9.54 6.37 -17.13
C LEU A 32 9.75 7.86 -17.49
N SER A 33 8.69 8.68 -17.34
CA SER A 33 8.78 10.12 -17.56
C SER A 33 9.78 10.77 -16.60
N ARG A 34 10.35 11.92 -16.99
CA ARG A 34 11.32 12.64 -16.17
C ARG A 34 10.76 12.99 -14.80
N ASP A 35 9.52 13.50 -14.76
CA ASP A 35 8.87 13.91 -13.52
C ASP A 35 8.54 12.69 -12.65
N ALA A 36 8.15 11.54 -13.24
CA ALA A 36 7.94 10.30 -12.49
C ALA A 36 9.24 9.75 -11.90
N ARG A 37 10.34 9.76 -12.67
CA ARG A 37 11.66 9.33 -12.18
C ARG A 37 12.15 10.23 -11.05
N ARG A 38 11.96 11.54 -11.18
CA ARG A 38 12.30 12.50 -10.14
C ARG A 38 11.54 12.21 -8.85
N LEU A 39 10.22 12.04 -8.94
CA LEU A 39 9.38 11.69 -7.80
C LEU A 39 9.88 10.42 -7.10
N LEU A 40 10.14 9.35 -7.85
CA LEU A 40 10.62 8.09 -7.26
C LEU A 40 11.98 8.22 -6.57
N ASN A 41 12.89 9.04 -7.10
CA ASN A 41 14.18 9.29 -6.46
C ASN A 41 14.01 10.03 -5.13
N GLU A 42 13.16 11.06 -5.09
CA GLU A 42 12.92 11.88 -3.89
C GLU A 42 12.16 11.09 -2.80
N LEU A 43 11.28 10.15 -3.21
CA LEU A 43 10.59 9.25 -2.28
C LEU A 43 11.47 8.09 -1.78
N LEU A 44 12.38 7.57 -2.61
CA LEU A 44 13.29 6.47 -2.27
C LEU A 44 14.64 6.96 -1.73
N GLU A 45 14.69 8.22 -1.28
CA GLU A 45 15.82 8.80 -0.56
C GLU A 45 16.10 7.99 0.72
N LYS A 46 17.37 7.68 0.96
CA LYS A 46 17.80 6.82 2.07
C LYS A 46 17.75 7.59 3.37
N ASP A 47 18.16 8.84 3.33
CA ASP A 47 18.08 9.75 4.47
C ASP A 47 16.62 10.17 4.72
N PRO A 48 15.99 9.74 5.83
CA PRO A 48 14.58 10.02 6.09
C PRO A 48 14.28 11.51 6.21
N GLU A 49 15.25 12.33 6.65
CA GLU A 49 15.07 13.78 6.81
C GLU A 49 15.05 14.50 5.45
N LYS A 50 15.70 13.93 4.44
CA LYS A 50 15.71 14.46 3.07
C LYS A 50 14.63 13.85 2.19
N ARG A 51 13.89 12.87 2.70
CA ARG A 51 12.85 12.16 1.95
C ARG A 51 11.66 13.07 1.73
N LEU A 52 11.19 13.12 0.48
CA LEU A 52 9.98 13.87 0.13
C LEU A 52 8.79 13.37 0.95
N GLY A 53 8.06 14.30 1.57
CA GLY A 53 6.94 14.01 2.48
C GLY A 53 7.32 14.09 3.96
N THR A 54 8.59 13.81 4.32
CA THR A 54 9.15 14.29 5.58
C THR A 54 9.51 15.77 5.43
N THR A 55 10.17 16.09 4.32
CA THR A 55 10.45 17.46 3.89
C THR A 55 9.72 17.77 2.59
N GLY A 56 9.15 18.98 2.51
CA GLY A 56 8.36 19.43 1.36
C GLY A 56 6.99 18.75 1.23
N ASP A 57 6.18 19.27 0.32
CA ASP A 57 4.82 18.79 0.07
C ASP A 57 4.77 17.90 -1.19
N ILE A 58 4.40 16.63 -1.02
CA ILE A 58 4.22 15.66 -2.11
C ILE A 58 3.19 16.19 -3.14
N ARG A 59 2.14 16.87 -2.67
CA ARG A 59 1.05 17.38 -3.53
C ARG A 59 1.51 18.42 -4.52
N SER A 60 2.57 19.14 -4.19
CA SER A 60 3.18 20.19 -5.01
C SER A 60 4.13 19.67 -6.10
N HIS A 61 4.50 18.39 -6.05
CA HIS A 61 5.49 17.83 -6.96
C HIS A 61 4.99 17.87 -8.43
N PRO A 62 5.82 18.26 -9.43
CA PRO A 62 5.39 18.43 -10.83
C PRO A 62 4.72 17.21 -11.47
N PHE A 63 5.00 16.01 -10.96
CA PHE A 63 4.31 14.78 -11.37
C PHE A 63 2.79 14.86 -11.16
N PHE A 64 2.33 15.53 -10.10
CA PHE A 64 0.91 15.67 -9.75
C PHE A 64 0.29 16.98 -10.22
N ARG A 65 0.95 17.74 -11.11
CA ARG A 65 0.48 19.08 -11.54
C ARG A 65 -0.94 19.09 -12.13
N SER A 66 -1.40 17.98 -12.69
CA SER A 66 -2.74 17.84 -13.27
C SER A 66 -3.81 17.48 -12.23
N ILE A 67 -3.43 17.17 -11.00
CA ILE A 67 -4.34 16.73 -9.94
C ILE A 67 -4.89 17.95 -9.21
N LYS A 68 -6.21 18.08 -9.22
CA LYS A 68 -6.92 19.03 -8.37
C LYS A 68 -7.31 18.35 -7.06
N TRP A 69 -6.50 18.53 -6.03
CA TRP A 69 -6.62 17.80 -4.76
C TRP A 69 -8.00 17.93 -4.09
N ALA A 70 -8.59 19.14 -4.06
CA ALA A 70 -9.92 19.33 -3.48
C ALA A 70 -11.04 18.60 -4.25
N GLU A 71 -10.96 18.52 -5.58
CA GLU A 71 -11.91 17.76 -6.40
C GLU A 71 -11.71 16.24 -6.21
N LEU A 72 -10.45 15.81 -6.07
CA LEU A 72 -10.11 14.40 -5.81
C LEU A 72 -10.64 13.93 -4.44
N GLU A 73 -10.41 14.72 -3.38
CA GLU A 73 -10.85 14.42 -2.01
C GLU A 73 -12.39 14.43 -1.89
N SER A 74 -13.07 15.26 -2.68
CA SER A 74 -14.54 15.28 -2.77
C SER A 74 -15.13 14.25 -3.75
N LEU A 75 -14.31 13.29 -4.21
CA LEU A 75 -14.70 12.20 -5.12
C LEU A 75 -15.31 12.68 -6.45
N LYS A 76 -14.98 13.90 -6.89
CA LYS A 76 -15.46 14.47 -8.17
C LYS A 76 -14.62 14.08 -9.38
N VAL A 77 -13.40 13.59 -9.14
CA VAL A 77 -12.50 13.11 -10.20
C VAL A 77 -12.88 11.67 -10.55
N PRO A 78 -13.27 11.37 -11.81
CA PRO A 78 -13.60 10.01 -12.21
C PRO A 78 -12.37 9.11 -12.15
N SER A 79 -12.54 7.87 -11.70
CA SER A 79 -11.46 6.88 -11.71
C SER A 79 -10.98 6.62 -13.16
N PRO A 80 -9.66 6.58 -13.42
CA PRO A 80 -9.12 6.24 -14.73
C PRO A 80 -9.40 4.78 -15.12
N PHE A 81 -9.70 3.92 -14.14
CA PHE A 81 -10.08 2.53 -14.36
C PHE A 81 -11.31 2.20 -13.52
N LYS A 82 -12.38 1.77 -14.19
CA LYS A 82 -13.57 1.22 -13.54
C LYS A 82 -13.60 -0.28 -13.83
N PRO A 83 -13.36 -1.16 -12.84
CA PRO A 83 -13.46 -2.59 -13.07
C PRO A 83 -14.90 -2.93 -13.48
N GLU A 84 -15.05 -3.72 -14.53
CA GLU A 84 -16.34 -4.25 -14.98
C GLU A 84 -16.56 -5.64 -14.36
N GLY A 85 -17.80 -5.94 -13.95
CA GLY A 85 -18.24 -7.32 -13.75
C GLY A 85 -17.65 -8.09 -12.58
N PHE A 86 -17.64 -7.53 -11.37
CA PHE A 86 -17.59 -8.36 -10.15
C PHE A 86 -19.01 -8.60 -9.67
N SER A 87 -19.57 -9.75 -10.00
CA SER A 87 -20.79 -10.22 -9.34
C SER A 87 -20.42 -10.82 -7.98
N PRO A 88 -21.31 -10.77 -6.97
CA PRO A 88 -21.13 -11.52 -5.72
C PRO A 88 -20.89 -13.02 -5.95
N GLU A 89 -21.37 -13.56 -7.06
CA GLU A 89 -21.17 -14.94 -7.48
C GLU A 89 -19.71 -15.22 -7.88
N ASP A 90 -19.04 -14.29 -8.57
CA ASP A 90 -17.62 -14.40 -8.94
C ASP A 90 -16.70 -14.43 -7.70
N LEU A 91 -17.08 -13.68 -6.65
CA LEU A 91 -16.39 -13.68 -5.36
C LEU A 91 -16.53 -15.04 -4.64
N LYS A 92 -17.71 -15.66 -4.68
CA LYS A 92 -17.94 -16.98 -4.07
C LYS A 92 -17.21 -18.09 -4.80
N ALA A 93 -17.08 -18.01 -6.12
CA ALA A 93 -16.34 -19.00 -6.92
C ALA A 93 -14.84 -19.02 -6.59
N THR A 94 -14.29 -17.90 -6.11
CA THR A 94 -12.85 -17.75 -5.82
C THR A 94 -12.47 -18.34 -4.45
N TYR A 95 -13.42 -18.44 -3.52
CA TYR A 95 -13.18 -18.96 -2.18
C TYR A 95 -14.22 -20.03 -1.81
N THR A 96 -13.85 -21.29 -2.04
CA THR A 96 -14.69 -22.47 -1.77
C THR A 96 -14.26 -23.26 -0.53
N GLY A 97 -13.18 -22.83 0.14
CA GLY A 97 -12.67 -23.47 1.34
C GLY A 97 -13.48 -23.12 2.60
N PRO A 98 -13.40 -23.95 3.66
CA PRO A 98 -13.87 -23.56 4.99
C PRO A 98 -13.18 -22.25 5.39
N LEU A 99 -13.90 -21.36 6.07
CA LEU A 99 -13.36 -20.09 6.57
C LEU A 99 -12.61 -20.41 7.88
N PRO A 100 -11.26 -20.50 7.89
CA PRO A 100 -10.51 -20.96 9.06
C PRO A 100 -10.61 -19.99 10.24
N PHE A 101 -11.02 -18.74 10.00
CA PHE A 101 -11.26 -17.76 11.06
C PHE A 101 -12.62 -17.93 11.76
N LEU A 102 -13.53 -18.74 11.19
CA LEU A 102 -14.78 -19.15 11.84
C LEU A 102 -14.64 -20.48 12.58
N GLU A 103 -13.53 -21.19 12.39
CA GLU A 103 -13.19 -22.34 13.22
C GLU A 103 -12.92 -21.79 14.61
N ASN A 104 -13.78 -22.13 15.56
CA ASN A 104 -13.60 -21.79 16.97
C ASN A 104 -12.33 -22.52 17.43
N PRO A 105 -11.19 -21.84 17.66
CA PRO A 105 -10.06 -22.53 18.25
C PRO A 105 -10.54 -22.98 19.63
N GLU A 106 -10.59 -24.29 19.86
CA GLU A 106 -10.96 -24.84 21.16
C GLU A 106 -10.07 -24.21 22.22
N SER A 107 -10.65 -23.22 22.91
CA SER A 107 -10.22 -22.51 24.11
C SER A 107 -8.89 -22.99 24.73
N GLU A 108 -7.75 -22.52 24.21
CA GLU A 108 -6.52 -22.35 24.99
C GLU A 108 -6.49 -20.94 25.60
N VAL A 109 -7.62 -20.45 26.13
CA VAL A 109 -7.60 -19.23 26.95
C VAL A 109 -7.04 -19.63 28.32
N PRO A 110 -5.89 -19.09 28.74
CA PRO A 110 -5.36 -19.35 30.07
C PRO A 110 -6.38 -18.88 31.12
N PRO A 111 -6.68 -19.69 32.15
CA PRO A 111 -7.71 -19.38 33.13
C PRO A 111 -7.45 -18.09 33.94
N ASP A 112 -6.21 -17.58 33.93
CA ASP A 112 -5.78 -16.45 34.76
C ASP A 112 -5.81 -15.07 34.07
N ASP A 113 -6.12 -14.99 32.77
CA ASP A 113 -6.35 -13.70 32.11
C ASP A 113 -7.23 -13.89 30.85
N PRO A 114 -8.55 -13.68 30.93
CA PRO A 114 -9.34 -13.59 29.73
C PRO A 114 -8.79 -12.39 28.96
N MET A 115 -8.17 -12.64 27.81
CA MET A 115 -7.60 -11.61 26.94
C MET A 115 -8.73 -10.71 26.40
N VAL A 116 -9.25 -9.84 27.27
CA VAL A 116 -10.32 -8.90 26.97
C VAL A 116 -9.64 -7.70 26.34
N LEU A 117 -9.78 -7.59 25.03
CA LEU A 117 -9.40 -6.38 24.30
C LEU A 117 -10.38 -5.26 24.69
N GLN A 118 -10.04 -4.53 25.75
CA GLN A 118 -10.78 -3.36 26.16
C GLN A 118 -10.83 -2.34 25.01
N GLU A 119 -11.97 -1.67 24.86
CA GLU A 119 -12.23 -0.68 23.80
C GLU A 119 -12.18 -1.22 22.36
N PHE A 120 -12.26 -2.53 22.17
CA PHE A 120 -12.37 -3.12 20.83
C PHE A 120 -13.74 -2.90 20.17
N SER A 121 -14.80 -2.81 20.98
CA SER A 121 -16.16 -2.58 20.49
C SER A 121 -16.31 -1.18 19.89
N TYR A 122 -16.60 -1.11 18.59
CA TYR A 122 -16.86 0.12 17.87
C TYR A 122 -18.10 -0.02 16.98
N VAL A 123 -18.95 1.02 16.99
CA VAL A 123 -20.06 1.17 16.05
C VAL A 123 -19.96 2.56 15.43
N ASN A 124 -19.99 2.63 14.11
CA ASN A 124 -19.97 3.92 13.42
C ASN A 124 -21.31 4.64 13.63
N SER A 125 -21.27 5.87 14.13
CA SER A 125 -22.46 6.69 14.38
C SER A 125 -23.18 7.17 13.12
N SER A 126 -22.56 6.99 11.94
CA SER A 126 -23.12 7.39 10.64
C SER A 126 -23.87 6.27 9.91
N TRP A 127 -24.06 5.11 10.54
CA TRP A 127 -24.80 3.98 9.99
C TRP A 127 -26.31 4.10 10.20
#